data_AF-A0A131XCZ4-F1
#
_entry.id   AF-A0A131XCZ4-F1
#
_cell.length_a   1.000
_cell.length_b   1.000
_cell.length_c   1.000
_cell.angle_alpha   90.00
_cell.angle_beta   90.00
_cell.angle_gamma   90.00
#
_symmetry.space_group_name_H-M   'P 1'
#
loop_
_entity.id
_entity.type
_entity.pdbx_description
1 polymer ?
#
loop_
_entity_poly.entity_id
_entity_poly.type
_entity_poly.pdbx_seq_one_letter_code
_entity_poly.pdbx_strand_id
1 'polypeptide(L)'
;MDKPPTVGDKQKKLLQKQRDEHQKREAEEKEKLRKFRDQVEDKINKFIQDPEKQKYKFAPMAKVHRTIIHDVADIAGLTAFSFGEEEVDRYVMIFKKEFAPSDDELAAYRKGEEWDPEKAKAAARERELAAAALAEQAKQSNQESVPQSDYHEKYEKLLGRESGKDAAKITTPNKQFGFVPSQNKRDVRTIEQALADIRAKKKQKTDGPSSEKSEQD
;
A
#
# COMPACT_ATOMS: atom_id res chain seq x y z
N MET A 1 49.29 3.05 -14.12
CA MET A 1 48.40 3.36 -12.99
C MET A 1 49.14 4.30 -12.07
N ASP A 2 48.79 5.58 -12.08
CA ASP A 2 49.42 6.58 -11.21
C ASP A 2 49.08 6.30 -9.74
N LYS A 3 50.08 6.50 -8.87
CA LYS A 3 49.94 6.27 -7.43
C LYS A 3 48.91 7.25 -6.85
N PRO A 4 48.02 6.79 -5.95
CA PRO A 4 47.02 7.67 -5.35
C PRO A 4 47.70 8.80 -4.56
N PRO A 5 47.07 9.98 -4.48
CA PRO A 5 47.67 11.14 -3.83
C PRO A 5 47.96 10.83 -2.35
N THR A 6 49.24 10.80 -2.00
CA THR A 6 49.71 10.64 -0.61
C THR A 6 49.43 11.92 0.17
N VAL A 7 48.40 11.87 1.01
CA VAL A 7 48.03 12.94 1.95
C VAL A 7 49.18 13.21 2.91
N GLY A 8 49.68 14.46 2.95
CA GLY A 8 50.81 14.85 3.80
C GLY A 8 50.45 14.86 5.30
N ASP A 9 51.46 14.76 6.18
CA ASP A 9 51.25 14.61 7.64
C ASP A 9 50.44 15.77 8.27
N LYS A 10 50.55 16.98 7.72
CA LYS A 10 49.74 18.14 8.14
C LYS A 10 48.25 17.97 7.79
N GLN A 11 47.95 17.40 6.61
CA GLN A 11 46.58 17.12 6.18
C GLN A 11 45.97 15.98 6.98
N LYS A 12 46.74 14.94 7.34
CA LYS A 12 46.28 13.86 8.23
C LYS A 12 45.89 14.38 9.61
N LYS A 13 46.69 15.28 10.22
CA LYS A 13 46.35 15.91 11.50
C LYS A 13 45.08 16.77 11.43
N LEU A 14 44.85 17.47 10.32
CA LEU A 14 43.63 18.25 10.11
C LEU A 14 42.40 17.35 9.96
N LEU A 15 42.51 16.25 9.19
CA LEU A 15 41.44 15.26 9.03
C LEU A 15 41.06 14.60 10.36
N GLN A 16 42.06 14.26 11.18
CA GLN A 16 41.81 13.66 12.49
C GLN A 16 41.06 14.62 13.41
N LYS A 17 41.47 15.89 13.47
CA LYS A 17 40.75 16.91 14.26
C LYS A 17 39.30 17.09 13.81
N GLN A 18 39.05 17.15 12.50
CA GLN A 18 37.67 17.25 11.98
C GLN A 18 36.83 16.02 12.35
N ARG A 19 37.42 14.82 12.32
CA ARG A 19 36.76 13.58 12.72
C ARG A 19 36.42 13.59 14.21
N ASP A 20 37.36 13.99 15.06
CA ASP A 20 37.19 14.04 16.51
C ASP A 20 36.12 15.09 16.89
N GLU A 21 36.12 16.26 16.24
CA GLU A 21 35.09 17.29 16.42
C GLU A 21 33.70 16.80 15.97
N HIS A 22 33.62 16.09 14.84
CA HIS A 22 32.38 15.49 14.37
C HIS A 22 31.85 14.44 15.36
N GLN A 23 32.71 13.53 15.83
CA GLN A 23 32.33 12.51 16.80
C GLN A 23 31.85 13.13 18.12
N LYS A 24 32.50 14.20 18.59
CA LYS A 24 32.08 14.91 19.79
C LYS A 24 30.69 15.53 19.60
N ARG A 25 30.44 16.19 18.47
CA ARG A 25 29.13 16.76 18.15
C ARG A 25 28.05 15.68 18.04
N GLU A 26 28.34 14.55 17.40
CA GLU A 26 27.41 13.42 17.33
C GLU A 26 27.11 12.82 18.72
N ALA A 27 28.12 12.72 19.59
CA ALA A 27 27.93 12.24 20.95
C ALA A 27 27.04 13.17 21.78
N GLU A 28 27.26 14.49 21.68
CA GLU A 28 26.43 15.50 22.34
C GLU A 28 24.97 15.46 21.84
N GLU A 29 24.75 15.33 20.53
CA GLU A 29 23.40 15.18 19.95
C GLU A 29 22.72 13.88 20.42
N LYS A 30 23.45 12.76 20.45
CA LYS A 30 22.94 11.50 21.01
C LYS A 30 22.57 11.62 22.48
N GLU A 31 23.37 12.33 23.28
CA GLU A 31 23.09 12.54 24.69
C GLU A 31 21.83 13.42 24.88
N LYS A 32 21.66 14.46 24.06
CA LYS A 32 20.43 15.28 24.06
C LYS A 32 19.19 14.45 23.72
N LEU A 33 19.28 13.60 22.68
CA LEU A 33 18.19 12.71 22.29
C LEU A 33 17.86 11.68 23.37
N ARG A 34 18.87 11.16 24.08
CA ARG A 34 18.67 10.27 25.22
C ARG A 34 17.94 10.98 26.36
N LYS A 35 18.40 12.16 26.75
CA LYS A 35 17.71 12.98 27.77
C LYS A 35 16.27 13.31 27.38
N PHE A 36 16.03 13.56 26.09
CA PHE A 36 14.68 13.78 25.58
C PHE A 36 13.81 12.53 25.70
N ARG A 37 14.35 11.35 25.38
CA ARG A 37 13.64 10.07 25.58
C ARG A 37 13.24 9.90 27.04
N ASP A 38 14.16 10.09 27.99
CA ASP A 38 13.90 9.97 29.42
C ASP A 38 12.77 10.94 29.86
N GLN A 39 12.79 12.18 29.37
CA GLN A 39 11.73 13.17 29.64
C GLN A 39 10.37 12.78 29.05
N VAL A 40 10.35 12.15 27.87
CA VAL A 40 9.13 11.68 27.23
C VAL A 40 8.56 10.48 27.99
N GLU A 41 9.40 9.55 28.42
CA GLU A 41 9.01 8.41 29.27
C GLU A 41 8.34 8.89 30.56
N ASP A 42 8.94 9.85 31.26
CA ASP A 42 8.35 10.45 32.47
C ASP A 42 6.99 11.11 32.20
N LYS A 43 6.85 11.82 31.08
CA LYS A 43 5.59 12.46 30.68
C LYS A 43 4.51 11.43 30.36
N ILE A 44 4.87 10.37 29.64
CA ILE A 44 3.95 9.30 29.28
C ILE A 44 3.53 8.52 30.53
N ASN A 45 4.45 8.24 31.45
CA ASN A 45 4.13 7.59 32.71
C ASN A 45 3.13 8.41 33.54
N LYS A 46 3.33 9.72 33.65
CA LYS A 46 2.37 10.62 34.32
C LYS A 46 1.01 10.62 33.62
N PHE A 47 1.00 10.64 32.29
CA PHE A 47 -0.24 10.58 31.50
C PHE A 47 -1.01 9.27 31.69
N ILE A 48 -0.31 8.13 31.79
CA ILE A 48 -0.94 6.83 32.04
C ILE A 48 -1.58 6.80 33.43
N GLN A 49 -0.91 7.37 34.43
CA GLN A 49 -1.39 7.43 35.82
C GLN A 49 -2.65 8.30 35.98
N ASP A 50 -2.82 9.34 35.17
CA ASP A 50 -3.99 10.24 35.23
C ASP A 50 -5.21 9.63 34.53
N PRO A 51 -6.24 9.09 35.20
CA PRO A 51 -7.36 8.40 34.55
C PRO A 51 -8.26 9.33 33.73
N GLU A 52 -8.38 10.60 34.12
CA GLU A 52 -9.24 11.59 33.43
C GLU A 52 -8.72 11.99 32.05
N LYS A 53 -7.40 11.91 31.84
CA LYS A 53 -6.79 12.28 30.56
C LYS A 53 -6.89 11.11 29.58
N GLN A 54 -7.69 11.28 28.54
CA GLN A 54 -7.88 10.28 27.48
C GLN A 54 -6.83 10.39 26.37
N LYS A 55 -6.41 11.62 26.07
CA LYS A 55 -5.48 11.98 24.99
C LYS A 55 -4.48 13.04 25.44
N TYR A 56 -3.31 13.06 24.82
CA TYR A 56 -2.28 14.07 25.07
C TYR A 56 -1.65 14.54 23.76
N LYS A 57 -1.58 15.86 23.57
CA LYS A 57 -1.03 16.51 22.38
C LYS A 57 0.37 17.06 22.70
N PHE A 58 1.37 16.59 21.97
CA PHE A 58 2.72 17.16 22.03
C PHE A 58 2.83 18.40 21.15
N ALA A 59 3.86 19.22 21.42
CA ALA A 59 4.21 20.34 20.56
C ALA A 59 4.67 19.86 19.17
N PRO A 60 4.56 20.71 18.13
CA PRO A 60 5.21 20.47 16.84
C PRO A 60 6.72 20.27 17.03
N MET A 61 7.27 19.22 16.43
CA MET A 61 8.68 18.85 16.58
C MET A 61 9.24 18.21 15.32
N ALA A 62 10.57 18.24 15.18
CA ALA A 62 11.27 17.60 14.07
C ALA A 62 11.06 16.08 14.05
N LYS A 63 11.20 15.48 12.86
CA LYS A 63 10.97 14.05 12.61
C LYS A 63 11.62 13.12 13.64
N VAL A 64 12.88 13.35 14.00
CA VAL A 64 13.63 12.52 14.95
C VAL A 64 12.95 12.46 16.32
N HIS A 65 12.52 13.61 16.86
CA HIS A 65 11.87 13.68 18.16
C HIS A 65 10.48 13.02 18.12
N ARG A 66 9.75 13.19 17.03
CA ARG A 66 8.45 12.53 16.84
C ARG A 66 8.61 11.01 16.79
N THR A 67 9.63 10.50 16.09
CA THR A 67 9.90 9.05 16.05
C THR A 67 10.17 8.49 17.44
N ILE A 68 10.91 9.21 18.30
CA ILE A 68 11.16 8.79 19.69
C ILE A 68 9.84 8.69 20.46
N ILE A 69 8.93 9.64 20.28
CA ILE A 69 7.62 9.60 20.97
C ILE A 69 6.78 8.41 20.51
N HIS A 70 6.78 8.10 19.20
CA HIS A 70 6.12 6.90 18.69
C HIS A 70 6.72 5.62 19.30
N ASP A 71 8.04 5.49 19.32
CA ASP A 71 8.74 4.34 19.93
C ASP A 71 8.35 4.16 21.41
N VAL A 72 8.41 5.22 22.20
CA VAL A 72 8.06 5.16 23.63
C VAL A 72 6.56 4.87 23.83
N ALA A 73 5.69 5.46 23.01
CA ALA A 73 4.25 5.22 23.10
C ALA A 73 3.89 3.76 22.74
N ASP A 74 4.52 3.20 21.70
CA ASP A 74 4.34 1.81 21.29
C ASP A 74 4.79 0.84 22.40
N ILE A 75 5.94 1.11 23.03
CA ILE A 75 6.44 0.34 24.18
C ILE A 75 5.47 0.41 25.36
N ALA A 76 4.88 1.57 25.62
CA ALA A 76 3.89 1.76 26.68
C ALA A 76 2.50 1.21 26.33
N GLY A 77 2.29 0.68 25.12
CA GLY A 77 1.01 0.15 24.66
C GLY A 77 -0.06 1.22 24.40
N LEU A 78 0.37 2.44 24.11
CA LEU A 78 -0.48 3.56 23.73
C LEU A 78 -0.57 3.68 22.21
N THR A 79 -1.62 4.34 21.72
CA THR A 79 -1.77 4.59 20.28
C THR A 79 -1.28 6.00 19.96
N ALA A 80 -0.25 6.13 19.13
CA ALA A 80 0.31 7.41 18.73
C ALA A 80 0.00 7.74 17.26
N PHE A 81 -0.36 8.99 16.97
CA PHE A 81 -0.64 9.48 15.62
C PHE A 81 0.03 10.84 15.38
N SER A 82 0.59 11.03 14.19
CA SER A 82 1.16 12.31 13.76
C SER A 82 0.18 13.06 12.86
N PHE A 83 -0.07 14.34 13.17
CA PHE A 83 -0.94 15.23 12.40
C PHE A 83 -0.20 16.52 12.04
N GLY A 84 -0.69 17.23 11.02
CA GLY A 84 -0.07 18.45 10.50
C GLY A 84 0.86 18.22 9.30
N GLU A 85 1.45 19.30 8.81
CA GLU A 85 2.30 19.32 7.61
C GLU A 85 3.78 19.13 7.98
N GLU A 86 4.50 18.35 7.18
CA GLU A 86 5.94 18.11 7.36
C GLU A 86 6.70 19.44 7.27
N GLU A 87 7.68 19.65 8.15
CA GLU A 87 8.48 20.88 8.29
C GLU A 87 7.76 22.15 8.79
N VAL A 88 6.42 22.20 8.85
CA VAL A 88 5.68 23.39 9.33
C VAL A 88 5.24 23.21 10.78
N ASP A 89 4.25 22.36 11.02
CA ASP A 89 3.56 22.26 12.30
C ASP A 89 3.31 20.81 12.74
N ARG A 90 3.87 19.82 12.04
CA ARG A 90 3.57 18.42 12.33
C ARG A 90 3.92 18.01 13.77
N TYR A 91 2.90 17.59 14.48
CA TYR A 91 2.89 17.23 15.91
C TYR A 91 2.44 15.78 16.11
N VAL A 92 2.62 15.26 17.33
CA VAL A 92 2.20 13.91 17.72
C VAL A 92 1.13 14.00 18.78
N MET A 93 0.07 13.21 18.65
CA MET A 93 -0.89 12.95 19.71
C MET A 93 -0.84 11.50 20.12
N ILE A 94 -0.96 11.27 21.42
CA ILE A 94 -1.05 9.94 22.01
C ILE A 94 -2.43 9.75 22.63
N PHE A 95 -2.94 8.53 22.52
CA PHE A 95 -4.23 8.12 23.01
C PHE A 95 -4.07 6.87 23.86
N LYS A 96 -4.84 6.77 24.94
CA LYS A 96 -4.96 5.52 25.70
C LYS A 96 -5.63 4.46 24.84
N LYS A 97 -5.24 3.21 25.02
CA LYS A 97 -5.76 2.07 24.23
C LYS A 97 -7.28 1.95 24.29
N GLU A 98 -7.88 2.26 25.43
CA GLU A 98 -9.35 2.25 25.64
C GLU A 98 -10.06 3.40 24.94
N PHE A 99 -9.34 4.49 24.68
CA PHE A 99 -9.83 5.73 24.07
C PHE A 99 -9.14 5.97 22.72
N ALA A 100 -8.82 4.90 22.01
CA ALA A 100 -8.23 5.00 20.68
C ALA A 100 -9.25 5.68 19.73
N PRO A 101 -8.82 6.69 18.95
CA PRO A 101 -9.72 7.46 18.11
C PRO A 101 -10.28 6.60 17.00
N SER A 102 -11.54 6.86 16.63
CA SER A 102 -12.17 6.21 15.47
C SER A 102 -11.57 6.72 14.14
N ASP A 103 -11.79 6.00 13.04
CA ASP A 103 -11.28 6.43 11.73
C ASP A 103 -11.85 7.79 11.28
N ASP A 104 -13.12 8.07 11.61
CA ASP A 104 -13.74 9.36 11.35
C ASP A 104 -13.08 10.48 12.18
N GLU A 105 -12.73 10.19 13.45
CA GLU A 105 -11.98 11.10 14.33
C GLU A 105 -10.60 11.41 13.75
N LEU A 106 -9.88 10.38 13.31
CA LEU A 106 -8.57 10.53 12.69
C LEU A 106 -8.65 11.39 11.41
N ALA A 107 -9.71 11.22 10.62
CA ALA A 107 -9.93 12.03 9.42
C ALA A 107 -10.17 13.51 9.76
N ALA A 108 -10.96 13.79 10.80
CA ALA A 108 -11.18 15.16 11.28
C ALA A 108 -9.87 15.82 11.75
N TYR A 109 -9.07 15.12 12.57
CA TYR A 109 -7.77 15.63 13.02
C TYR A 109 -6.78 15.85 11.86
N ARG A 110 -6.80 15.00 10.82
CA ARG A 110 -5.97 15.18 9.61
C ARG A 110 -6.37 16.41 8.80
N LYS A 111 -7.65 16.78 8.81
CA LYS A 111 -8.16 18.00 8.18
C LYS A 111 -7.92 19.26 9.03
N GLY A 112 -7.53 19.10 10.29
CA GLY A 112 -7.38 20.21 11.24
C GLY A 112 -8.71 20.66 11.86
N GLU A 113 -9.76 19.85 11.75
CA GLU A 113 -11.07 20.13 12.36
C GLU A 113 -11.07 19.68 13.83
N GLU A 114 -11.69 20.48 14.72
CA GLU A 114 -11.86 20.11 16.12
C GLU A 114 -12.98 19.08 16.25
N TRP A 115 -12.64 17.89 16.73
CA TRP A 115 -13.62 16.82 16.91
C TRP A 115 -14.41 16.99 18.21
N ASP A 116 -15.69 17.33 18.05
CA ASP A 116 -16.69 17.32 19.12
C ASP A 116 -17.43 15.96 19.15
N PRO A 117 -17.39 15.20 20.25
CA PRO A 117 -18.01 13.86 20.34
C PRO A 117 -19.54 13.88 20.21
N GLU A 118 -20.19 15.02 20.43
CA GLU A 118 -21.63 15.18 20.25
C GLU A 118 -22.01 15.40 18.78
N LYS A 119 -21.26 16.26 18.06
CA LYS A 119 -21.45 16.47 16.62
C LYS A 119 -21.16 15.20 15.83
N ALA A 120 -20.19 14.42 16.29
CA ALA A 120 -19.88 13.10 15.74
C ALA A 120 -21.06 12.13 15.78
N LYS A 121 -21.74 12.00 16.93
CA LYS A 121 -22.91 11.12 17.07
C LYS A 121 -24.07 11.60 16.20
N ALA A 122 -24.25 12.91 16.09
CA ALA A 122 -25.26 13.49 15.20
C ALA A 122 -24.94 13.20 13.72
N ALA A 123 -23.70 13.44 13.28
CA ALA A 123 -23.26 13.18 11.92
C ALA A 123 -23.27 11.67 11.56
N ALA A 124 -22.95 10.79 12.51
CA ALA A 124 -23.05 9.35 12.32
C ALA A 124 -24.50 8.91 12.10
N ARG A 125 -25.44 9.42 12.91
CA ARG A 125 -26.88 9.18 12.70
C ARG A 125 -27.36 9.72 11.37
N GLU A 126 -26.91 10.91 10.98
CA GLU A 126 -27.29 11.52 9.70
C GLU A 126 -26.76 10.70 8.51
N ARG A 127 -25.52 10.23 8.56
CA ARG A 127 -24.96 9.30 7.55
C ARG A 127 -25.72 7.99 7.49
N GLU A 128 -26.10 7.41 8.64
CA GLU A 128 -26.87 6.17 8.70
C GLU A 128 -28.25 6.36 8.05
N LEU A 129 -28.94 7.46 8.37
CA LEU A 129 -30.22 7.83 7.76
C LEU A 129 -30.07 8.07 6.26
N ALA A 130 -29.02 8.76 5.82
CA ALA A 130 -28.75 9.00 4.40
C ALA A 130 -28.42 7.70 3.63
N ALA A 131 -27.65 6.79 4.23
CA ALA A 131 -27.35 5.49 3.66
C ALA A 131 -28.61 4.61 3.58
N ALA A 132 -29.45 4.63 4.61
CA ALA A 132 -30.75 3.95 4.59
C ALA A 132 -31.66 4.53 3.50
N ALA A 133 -31.73 5.86 3.36
CA ALA A 133 -32.51 6.52 2.31
C ALA A 133 -31.99 6.18 0.91
N LEU A 134 -30.68 6.16 0.69
CA LEU A 134 -30.08 5.72 -0.58
C LEU A 134 -30.34 4.24 -0.86
N ALA A 135 -30.30 3.38 0.16
CA ALA A 135 -30.64 1.97 0.01
C ALA A 135 -32.13 1.77 -0.32
N GLU A 136 -33.03 2.57 0.25
CA GLU A 136 -34.44 2.58 -0.13
C GLU A 136 -34.66 3.11 -1.54
N GLN A 137 -34.00 4.21 -1.93
CA GLN A 137 -34.04 4.71 -3.30
C GLN A 137 -33.48 3.70 -4.31
N ALA A 138 -32.41 2.97 -3.96
CA ALA A 138 -31.88 1.90 -4.78
C ALA A 138 -32.84 0.71 -4.89
N LYS A 139 -33.59 0.38 -3.82
CA LYS A 139 -34.65 -0.63 -3.88
C LYS A 139 -35.83 -0.18 -4.74
N GLN A 140 -36.19 1.11 -4.68
CA GLN A 140 -37.26 1.70 -5.50
C GLN A 140 -36.84 1.80 -6.97
N SER A 141 -35.58 2.12 -7.28
CA SER A 141 -35.09 2.16 -8.67
C SER A 141 -34.89 0.79 -9.29
N ASN A 142 -34.72 -0.25 -8.45
CA ASN A 142 -34.66 -1.65 -8.88
C ASN A 142 -36.05 -2.33 -8.91
N GLN A 143 -37.14 -1.61 -8.63
CA GLN A 143 -38.45 -2.04 -9.07
C GLN A 143 -38.47 -1.89 -10.59
N GLU A 144 -38.20 -2.99 -11.27
CA GLU A 144 -38.24 -3.11 -12.73
C GLU A 144 -39.52 -2.44 -13.24
N SER A 145 -39.36 -1.31 -13.93
CA SER A 145 -40.45 -0.68 -14.65
C SER A 145 -40.83 -1.65 -15.77
N VAL A 146 -41.80 -2.51 -15.49
CA VAL A 146 -42.34 -3.42 -16.51
C VAL A 146 -42.92 -2.50 -17.59
N PRO A 147 -42.37 -2.50 -18.81
CA PRO A 147 -42.90 -1.64 -19.86
C PRO A 147 -44.38 -1.96 -20.04
N GLN A 148 -45.24 -0.93 -19.99
CA GLN A 148 -46.70 -1.05 -19.97
C GLN A 148 -47.28 -1.78 -21.20
N SER A 149 -46.48 -1.88 -22.27
CA SER A 149 -46.79 -2.63 -23.48
C SER A 149 -45.67 -3.62 -23.75
N ASP A 150 -46.02 -4.86 -24.06
CA ASP A 150 -45.05 -5.87 -24.48
C ASP A 150 -44.40 -5.44 -25.79
N TYR A 151 -43.16 -4.93 -25.69
CA TYR A 151 -42.40 -4.37 -26.81
C TYR A 151 -42.22 -5.41 -27.94
N HIS A 152 -42.42 -6.70 -27.63
CA HIS A 152 -42.43 -7.79 -28.59
C HIS A 152 -43.50 -7.61 -29.68
N GLU A 153 -44.73 -7.19 -29.34
CA GLU A 153 -45.83 -7.04 -30.30
C GLU A 153 -45.55 -5.97 -31.36
N LYS A 154 -44.89 -4.88 -30.95
CA LYS A 154 -44.49 -3.80 -31.87
C LYS A 154 -43.49 -4.30 -32.92
N TYR A 155 -42.54 -5.16 -32.51
CA TYR A 155 -41.52 -5.70 -33.41
C TYR A 155 -42.05 -6.88 -34.22
N GLU A 156 -42.95 -7.70 -33.68
CA GLU A 156 -43.67 -8.72 -34.47
C GLU A 156 -44.45 -8.08 -35.63
N LYS A 157 -45.07 -6.92 -35.42
CA LYS A 157 -45.80 -6.19 -36.47
C LYS A 157 -44.89 -5.53 -37.51
N LEU A 158 -43.68 -5.12 -37.12
CA LEU A 158 -42.74 -4.42 -38.00
C LEU A 158 -41.80 -5.35 -38.76
N LEU A 159 -41.42 -6.48 -38.17
CA LEU A 159 -40.43 -7.44 -38.70
C LEU A 159 -41.04 -8.80 -39.06
N GLY A 160 -42.27 -9.10 -38.62
CA GLY A 160 -42.91 -10.40 -38.76
C GLY A 160 -42.47 -11.40 -37.68
N ARG A 161 -43.34 -12.36 -37.35
CA ARG A 161 -43.10 -13.40 -36.32
C ARG A 161 -41.93 -14.35 -36.62
N GLU A 162 -41.46 -14.38 -37.85
CA GLU A 162 -40.39 -15.29 -38.31
C GLU A 162 -38.96 -14.72 -38.15
N SER A 163 -38.84 -13.46 -37.74
CA SER A 163 -37.55 -12.73 -37.80
C SER A 163 -36.55 -13.05 -36.67
N GLY A 164 -36.98 -13.71 -35.58
CA GLY A 164 -36.12 -13.89 -34.40
C GLY A 164 -35.27 -15.17 -34.40
N LYS A 165 -35.91 -16.33 -34.41
CA LYS A 165 -35.24 -17.63 -34.18
C LYS A 165 -34.47 -18.15 -35.40
N ASP A 166 -34.96 -17.85 -36.60
CA ASP A 166 -34.30 -18.26 -37.85
C ASP A 166 -33.17 -17.29 -38.26
N ALA A 167 -33.27 -16.00 -37.92
CA ALA A 167 -32.18 -15.03 -38.16
C ALA A 167 -31.03 -15.14 -37.14
N ALA A 168 -31.30 -15.58 -35.90
CA ALA A 168 -30.29 -15.79 -34.87
C ALA A 168 -29.27 -16.90 -35.18
N LYS A 169 -29.47 -17.67 -36.25
CA LYS A 169 -28.58 -18.78 -36.65
C LYS A 169 -27.27 -18.31 -37.32
N ILE A 170 -27.08 -17.02 -37.56
CA ILE A 170 -26.00 -16.51 -38.45
C ILE A 170 -24.84 -15.80 -37.70
N THR A 171 -24.84 -15.68 -36.38
CA THR A 171 -23.70 -15.07 -35.65
C THR A 171 -23.05 -15.99 -34.61
N THR A 172 -22.86 -17.26 -34.94
CA THR A 172 -21.81 -18.04 -34.26
C THR A 172 -20.45 -17.67 -34.86
N PRO A 173 -19.50 -17.07 -34.12
CA PRO A 173 -18.18 -16.77 -34.65
C PRO A 173 -17.48 -18.07 -35.07
N ASN A 174 -16.82 -18.03 -36.23
CA ASN A 174 -16.11 -19.17 -36.78
C ASN A 174 -14.98 -19.64 -35.84
N LYS A 175 -15.23 -20.72 -35.09
CA LYS A 175 -14.25 -21.34 -34.18
C LYS A 175 -12.98 -21.85 -34.90
N GLN A 176 -12.99 -21.90 -36.24
CA GLN A 176 -11.82 -22.30 -37.05
C GLN A 176 -10.87 -21.14 -37.35
N PHE A 177 -11.26 -19.87 -37.13
CA PHE A 177 -10.34 -18.76 -37.34
C PHE A 177 -9.27 -18.75 -36.23
N GLY A 178 -8.05 -19.14 -36.59
CA GLY A 178 -6.91 -19.24 -35.67
C GLY A 178 -6.69 -20.61 -35.03
N PHE A 179 -7.54 -21.62 -35.30
CA PHE A 179 -7.34 -22.99 -34.80
C PHE A 179 -6.95 -23.95 -35.93
N VAL A 180 -5.66 -24.21 -36.08
CA VAL A 180 -5.14 -25.22 -37.03
C VAL A 180 -5.30 -26.61 -36.40
N PRO A 181 -6.06 -27.55 -37.01
CA PRO A 181 -6.18 -28.92 -36.51
C PRO A 181 -4.80 -29.59 -36.39
N SER A 182 -4.60 -30.42 -35.37
CA SER A 182 -3.32 -31.11 -35.11
C SER A 182 -2.82 -31.93 -36.31
N GLN A 183 -3.73 -32.46 -37.12
CA GLN A 183 -3.44 -33.19 -38.36
C GLN A 183 -2.68 -32.34 -39.40
N ASN A 184 -2.89 -31.02 -39.39
CA ASN A 184 -2.26 -30.09 -40.34
C ASN A 184 -1.04 -29.37 -39.72
N LYS A 185 -0.69 -29.67 -38.47
CA LYS A 185 0.49 -29.09 -37.82
C LYS A 185 1.74 -29.86 -38.27
N ARG A 186 2.82 -29.12 -38.49
CA ARG A 186 4.14 -29.68 -38.86
C ARG A 186 4.71 -30.60 -37.78
N ASP A 187 4.35 -30.36 -36.50
CA ASP A 187 4.73 -31.21 -35.38
C ASP A 187 3.52 -32.06 -34.96
N VAL A 188 3.62 -33.37 -35.19
CA VAL A 188 2.58 -34.36 -34.88
C VAL A 188 2.89 -35.07 -33.54
N ARG A 189 4.02 -34.75 -32.90
CA ARG A 189 4.41 -35.38 -31.63
C ARG A 189 3.39 -35.05 -30.54
N THR A 190 3.16 -36.02 -29.66
CA THR A 190 2.36 -35.78 -28.46
C THR A 190 3.11 -34.83 -27.53
N ILE A 191 2.36 -34.12 -26.67
CA ILE A 191 2.94 -33.17 -25.70
C ILE A 191 3.98 -33.87 -24.81
N GLU A 192 3.72 -35.12 -24.42
CA GLU A 192 4.62 -35.93 -23.59
C GLU A 192 5.93 -36.26 -24.31
N GLN A 193 5.86 -36.64 -25.60
CA GLN A 193 7.04 -36.90 -26.42
C GLN A 193 7.88 -35.63 -26.60
N ALA A 194 7.26 -34.48 -26.84
CA ALA A 194 7.96 -33.22 -26.95
C ALA A 194 8.67 -32.84 -25.63
N LEU A 195 8.02 -33.05 -24.48
CA LEU A 195 8.62 -32.80 -23.16
C LEU A 195 9.78 -33.77 -22.87
N ALA A 196 9.67 -35.03 -23.28
CA ALA A 196 10.75 -36.01 -23.15
C ALA A 196 11.97 -35.62 -23.99
N ASP A 197 11.76 -35.21 -25.25
CA ASP A 197 12.83 -34.75 -26.14
C ASP A 197 13.54 -33.48 -25.61
N ILE A 198 12.78 -32.55 -25.03
CA ILE A 198 13.35 -31.36 -24.38
C ILE A 198 14.22 -31.75 -23.18
N ARG A 199 13.74 -32.68 -22.34
CA ARG A 199 14.50 -33.19 -21.18
C ARG A 199 15.76 -33.93 -21.62
N ALA A 200 15.67 -34.76 -22.65
CA ALA A 200 16.81 -35.49 -23.21
C ALA A 200 17.84 -34.54 -23.83
N LYS A 201 17.43 -33.54 -24.62
CA LYS A 201 18.32 -32.51 -25.16
C LYS A 201 18.99 -31.67 -24.07
N LYS A 202 18.29 -31.37 -22.97
CA LYS A 202 18.88 -30.66 -21.83
C LYS A 202 19.96 -31.51 -21.14
N LYS A 203 19.75 -32.82 -20.98
CA LYS A 203 20.77 -33.76 -20.45
C LYS A 203 21.97 -33.92 -21.38
N GLN A 204 21.77 -34.03 -22.69
CA GLN A 204 22.89 -34.15 -23.62
C GLN A 204 23.74 -32.88 -23.71
N LYS A 205 23.17 -31.69 -23.43
CA LYS A 205 23.92 -30.44 -23.34
C LYS A 205 24.82 -30.35 -22.10
N THR A 206 24.57 -31.13 -21.06
CA THR A 206 25.42 -31.14 -19.85
C THR A 206 26.59 -32.13 -19.94
N ASP A 207 26.54 -33.09 -20.89
CA ASP A 207 27.51 -34.20 -20.99
C ASP A 207 28.36 -34.18 -22.30
N GLY A 208 28.63 -33.01 -22.90
CA GLY A 208 29.51 -32.84 -24.07
C GLY A 208 30.51 -31.67 -23.92
N PRO A 209 31.71 -31.75 -24.54
CA PRO A 209 33.01 -31.65 -23.88
C PRO A 209 33.45 -30.23 -23.55
N SER A 210 33.80 -30.01 -22.28
CA SER A 210 34.66 -28.92 -21.81
C SER A 210 36.13 -29.35 -21.83
N SER A 211 36.68 -29.63 -23.01
CA SER A 211 38.11 -29.86 -23.19
C SER A 211 38.55 -29.42 -24.59
N GLU A 212 39.71 -28.75 -24.62
CA GLU A 212 40.47 -28.30 -25.80
C GLU A 212 40.08 -26.94 -26.39
N LYS A 213 40.62 -25.88 -25.76
CA LYS A 213 41.44 -24.85 -26.43
C LYS A 213 42.20 -24.01 -25.42
N SER A 214 43.34 -24.54 -24.98
CA SER A 214 44.45 -23.76 -24.42
C SER A 214 45.75 -24.53 -24.68
N GLU A 215 46.72 -23.86 -25.31
CA GLU A 215 48.12 -24.25 -25.60
C GLU A 215 48.42 -24.55 -27.09
N GLN A 216 48.96 -23.58 -27.82
CA GLN A 216 50.40 -23.51 -28.19
C GLN A 216 50.67 -22.32 -29.15
N ASP A 217 51.70 -21.56 -28.78
CA ASP A 217 52.61 -20.68 -29.55
C ASP A 217 52.08 -19.63 -30.54
#